data_AF-A0A377VW58-F1
#
_entry.id   AF-A0A377VW58-F1
#
_cell.length_a   1.000
_cell.length_b   1.000
_cell.length_c   1.000
_cell.angle_alpha   90.00
_cell.angle_beta   90.00
_cell.angle_gamma   90.00
#
_symmetry.space_group_name_H-M   'P 1'
#
loop_
_entity.id
_entity.type
_entity.pdbx_description
1 polymer ?
#
loop_
_entity_poly.entity_id
_entity_poly.type
_entity_poly.pdbx_seq_one_letter_code
_entity_poly.pdbx_strand_id
1 'polypeptide(L)'
;MAVVPATNLWIDANFKETQLAHMRIGQPATVISDIYGDDVKYTGKVVGLDMGTGSAFSLLPAQNATGNWIKVVQRLPVRIELDEKQLAEHPAAHRPLDAGGSQHHRSRW
;
A
#
# COMPACT_ATOMS: atom_id res chain seq x y z
N MET A 1 21.23 -12.22 3.36
CA MET A 1 21.19 -10.85 2.80
C MET A 1 20.39 -10.91 1.51
N ALA A 2 19.36 -10.09 1.35
CA ALA A 2 18.56 -10.03 0.13
C ALA A 2 18.78 -8.67 -0.54
N VAL A 3 19.05 -8.67 -1.84
CA VAL A 3 19.16 -7.46 -2.65
C VAL A 3 17.84 -7.31 -3.38
N VAL A 4 17.15 -6.20 -3.15
CA VAL A 4 15.91 -5.86 -3.86
C VAL A 4 16.26 -4.87 -4.96
N PRO A 5 16.03 -5.20 -6.25
CA PRO A 5 16.22 -4.26 -7.34
C PRO A 5 15.30 -3.04 -7.16
N ALA A 6 15.83 -1.84 -7.41
CA ALA A 6 15.05 -0.60 -7.35
C ALA A 6 14.19 -0.36 -8.61
N THR A 7 14.27 -1.25 -9.60
CA THR A 7 13.50 -1.23 -10.85
C THR A 7 12.17 -1.95 -10.68
N ASN A 8 11.11 -1.49 -11.35
CA ASN A 8 9.76 -2.07 -11.26
C ASN A 8 9.20 -2.15 -9.84
N LEU A 9 9.38 -1.12 -9.01
CA LEU A 9 8.74 -1.07 -7.69
C LEU A 9 7.25 -0.73 -7.82
N TRP A 10 6.43 -1.46 -7.07
CA TRP A 10 5.00 -1.20 -6.94
C TRP A 10 4.58 -1.09 -5.48
N ILE A 11 3.41 -0.50 -5.26
CA ILE A 11 2.73 -0.43 -3.97
C ILE A 11 1.46 -1.24 -4.05
N ASP A 12 1.27 -2.14 -3.08
CA ASP A 12 -0.01 -2.79 -2.84
C ASP A 12 -0.80 -1.98 -1.80
N ALA A 13 -1.85 -1.30 -2.24
CA ALA A 13 -2.71 -0.44 -1.43
C ALA A 13 -4.07 -1.11 -1.19
N ASN A 14 -4.49 -1.21 0.08
CA ASN A 14 -5.71 -1.94 0.45
C ASN A 14 -6.94 -1.02 0.56
N PHE A 15 -7.80 -1.05 -0.46
CA PHE A 15 -9.02 -0.24 -0.54
C PHE A 15 -10.25 -1.02 -0.11
N LYS A 16 -11.25 -0.33 0.45
CA LYS A 16 -12.57 -0.93 0.66
C LYS A 16 -13.19 -1.23 -0.71
N GLU A 17 -13.94 -2.31 -0.82
CA GLU A 17 -14.63 -2.67 -2.07
C GLU A 17 -15.48 -1.52 -2.64
N THR A 18 -16.19 -0.78 -1.78
CA THR A 18 -17.00 0.38 -2.20
C THR A 18 -16.18 1.51 -2.81
N GLN A 19 -14.89 1.61 -2.50
CA GLN A 19 -13.99 2.62 -3.05
C GLN A 19 -13.43 2.24 -4.42
N LEU A 20 -13.57 0.97 -4.82
CA LEU A 20 -13.08 0.47 -6.11
C LEU A 20 -14.04 0.70 -7.27
N ALA A 21 -15.32 0.99 -6.99
CA ALA A 21 -16.39 1.08 -8.01
C ALA A 21 -16.03 2.00 -9.19
N HIS A 22 -15.32 3.09 -8.92
CA HIS A 22 -14.91 4.08 -9.92
C HIS A 22 -13.42 4.04 -10.27
N MET A 23 -12.65 3.13 -9.68
CA MET A 23 -11.24 2.98 -9.98
C MET A 23 -11.02 2.27 -11.31
N ARG A 24 -10.03 2.71 -12.09
CA ARG A 24 -9.70 2.12 -13.40
C ARG A 24 -8.20 1.87 -13.52
N ILE A 25 -7.84 0.79 -14.22
CA ILE A 25 -6.45 0.55 -14.62
C ILE A 25 -5.99 1.70 -15.52
N GLY A 26 -4.76 2.17 -15.33
CA GLY A 26 -4.16 3.33 -15.97
C GLY A 26 -4.47 4.66 -15.29
N GLN A 27 -5.37 4.70 -14.29
CA GLN A 27 -5.68 5.92 -13.56
C GLN A 27 -4.44 6.44 -12.82
N PRO A 28 -4.13 7.76 -12.90
CA PRO A 28 -3.02 8.33 -12.16
C PRO A 28 -3.28 8.27 -10.66
N ALA A 29 -2.22 8.01 -9.90
CA ALA A 29 -2.22 7.98 -8.45
C ALA A 29 -1.07 8.81 -7.90
N THR A 30 -1.30 9.48 -6.78
CA THR A 30 -0.26 10.15 -6.01
C THR A 30 -0.07 9.40 -4.71
N VAL A 31 1.17 9.02 -4.43
CA VAL A 31 1.55 8.32 -3.22
C VAL A 31 2.44 9.26 -2.41
N ILE A 32 2.14 9.40 -1.13
CA ILE A 32 2.93 10.21 -0.20
C ILE A 32 3.59 9.25 0.78
N SER A 33 4.91 9.34 0.95
CA SER A 33 5.66 8.50 1.88
C SER A 33 6.02 9.27 3.14
N ASP A 34 5.63 8.71 4.29
CA ASP A 34 5.92 9.28 5.61
C ASP A 34 7.34 8.93 6.11
N ILE A 35 8.08 8.07 5.39
CA ILE A 35 9.38 7.52 5.84
C ILE A 35 10.50 8.57 5.80
N TYR A 36 10.38 9.59 4.95
CA TYR A 36 11.47 10.54 4.69
C TYR A 36 11.42 11.81 5.55
N GLY A 37 10.41 11.99 6.42
CA GLY A 37 10.24 13.21 7.22
C GLY A 37 9.84 14.44 6.40
N ASP A 38 10.28 14.49 5.15
CA ASP A 38 9.79 15.33 4.08
C ASP A 38 8.73 14.50 3.32
N ASP A 39 7.49 14.97 3.20
CA ASP A 39 6.38 14.28 2.51
C ASP A 39 6.70 14.02 1.02
N VAL A 40 7.55 13.04 0.72
CA VAL A 40 7.97 12.73 -0.66
C VAL A 40 6.77 12.20 -1.42
N LYS A 41 6.45 12.88 -2.52
CA LYS A 41 5.33 12.53 -3.40
C LYS A 41 5.83 11.77 -4.62
N TYR A 42 5.39 10.53 -4.74
CA TYR A 42 5.57 9.72 -5.93
C TYR A 42 4.33 9.82 -6.79
N THR A 43 4.53 9.91 -8.10
CA THR A 43 3.47 9.72 -9.08
C THR A 43 3.52 8.29 -9.56
N GLY A 44 2.33 7.72 -9.78
CA GLY A 44 2.19 6.36 -10.22
C GLY A 44 0.90 6.14 -11.00
N LYS A 45 0.68 4.90 -11.40
CA LYS A 45 -0.51 4.48 -12.13
C LYS A 45 -1.06 3.19 -11.54
N VAL A 46 -2.38 3.09 -11.48
CA VAL A 46 -3.05 1.84 -11.12
C VAL A 46 -2.78 0.81 -12.23
N VAL A 47 -2.12 -0.29 -11.90
CA VAL A 47 -1.78 -1.34 -12.87
C VAL A 47 -2.53 -2.65 -12.61
N GLY A 48 -3.10 -2.81 -11.42
CA GLY A 48 -3.84 -4.01 -11.06
C GLY A 48 -4.93 -3.76 -10.02
N LEU A 49 -6.05 -4.46 -10.19
CA LEU A 49 -7.14 -4.55 -9.23
C LEU A 49 -7.33 -6.04 -8.93
N ASP A 50 -6.81 -6.52 -7.80
CA ASP A 50 -6.99 -7.93 -7.42
C ASP A 50 -8.37 -8.10 -6.80
N MET A 51 -9.35 -8.45 -7.65
CA MET A 51 -10.75 -8.65 -7.26
C MET A 51 -11.07 -10.07 -6.79
N GLY A 52 -10.07 -10.97 -6.80
CA GLY A 52 -10.26 -12.40 -6.51
C GLY A 52 -10.13 -12.73 -5.03
N THR A 53 -11.10 -12.35 -4.19
CA THR A 53 -11.23 -12.92 -2.84
C THR A 53 -12.36 -13.94 -2.80
N GLY A 54 -12.07 -15.17 -2.37
CA GLY A 54 -13.03 -16.29 -2.27
C GLY A 54 -14.25 -16.01 -1.38
N SER A 55 -14.25 -14.91 -0.62
CA SER A 55 -15.41 -14.42 0.15
C SER A 55 -16.58 -13.94 -0.72
N ALA A 56 -16.34 -13.51 -1.97
CA ALA A 56 -17.41 -13.10 -2.89
C ALA A 56 -18.31 -14.28 -3.34
N PHE A 57 -17.85 -15.53 -3.13
CA PHE A 57 -18.55 -16.76 -3.52
C PHE A 57 -19.02 -17.58 -2.30
N SER A 58 -19.00 -17.02 -1.09
CA SER A 58 -19.53 -17.72 0.08
C SER A 58 -21.05 -17.85 -0.03
N LEU A 59 -21.55 -19.09 -0.12
CA LEU A 59 -22.98 -19.42 -0.12
C LEU A 59 -23.70 -18.92 1.15
N LEU A 60 -22.95 -18.64 2.21
CA LEU A 60 -23.47 -18.15 3.48
C LEU A 60 -22.86 -16.78 3.79
N PRO A 61 -23.68 -15.75 4.10
CA PRO A 61 -23.16 -14.52 4.69
C PRO A 61 -22.45 -14.87 5.99
N ALA A 62 -21.49 -14.04 6.42
CA ALA A 62 -20.83 -14.20 7.72
C ALA A 62 -21.86 -14.05 8.86
N GLN A 63 -22.54 -15.14 9.22
CA GLN A 63 -23.41 -15.22 10.39
C GLN A 63 -22.53 -15.56 11.59
N ASN A 64 -22.25 -14.57 12.43
CA ASN A 64 -21.89 -14.86 13.81
C ASN A 64 -23.14 -15.47 14.48
N ALA A 65 -22.96 -16.58 15.19
CA ALA A 65 -23.99 -17.53 15.65
C ALA A 65 -25.06 -16.98 16.64
N THR A 66 -25.31 -15.67 16.65
CA THR A 66 -26.19 -14.96 17.58
C THR A 66 -27.27 -14.11 16.89
N GLY A 67 -27.35 -14.13 15.55
CA GLY A 67 -28.41 -13.43 14.80
C GLY A 67 -28.19 -11.92 14.60
N ASN A 68 -27.04 -11.36 15.01
CA ASN A 68 -26.67 -9.98 14.70
C ASN A 68 -25.97 -9.90 13.33
N TRP A 69 -26.54 -9.13 12.40
CA TRP A 69 -25.89 -8.80 11.14
C TRP A 69 -24.73 -7.83 11.38
N ILE A 70 -23.50 -8.29 11.14
CA ILE A 70 -22.31 -7.45 11.17
C ILE A 70 -21.82 -7.29 9.73
N LYS A 71 -21.89 -6.07 9.19
CA LYS A 71 -21.32 -5.75 7.88
C LYS A 71 -19.79 -5.72 8.01
N VAL A 72 -19.13 -6.79 7.59
CA VAL A 72 -17.67 -6.83 7.50
C VAL A 72 -17.22 -6.09 6.25
N VAL A 73 -16.45 -5.03 6.41
CA VAL A 73 -15.87 -4.28 5.29
C VAL A 73 -14.72 -5.08 4.69
N GLN A 74 -14.92 -5.61 3.49
CA GLN A 74 -13.86 -6.28 2.74
C GLN A 74 -12.93 -5.25 2.10
N ARG A 75 -11.62 -5.52 2.17
CA ARG A 75 -10.60 -4.73 1.49
C ARG A 75 -9.93 -5.58 0.42
N LEU A 76 -9.65 -4.94 -0.70
CA LEU A 76 -9.02 -5.55 -1.86
C LEU A 76 -7.73 -4.79 -2.18
N PRO A 77 -6.63 -5.52 -2.47
CA PRO A 77 -5.39 -4.89 -2.86
C PRO A 77 -5.49 -4.29 -4.26
N VAL A 78 -4.94 -3.09 -4.40
CA VAL A 78 -4.77 -2.36 -5.64
C VAL A 78 -3.28 -2.16 -5.84
N ARG A 79 -2.79 -2.57 -7.00
CA ARG A 79 -1.38 -2.39 -7.34
C ARG A 79 -1.18 -1.06 -8.06
N ILE A 80 -0.26 -0.26 -7.55
CA ILE A 80 0.16 1.02 -8.10
C ILE A 80 1.63 0.92 -8.48
N GLU A 81 1.94 1.06 -9.76
CA GLU A 81 3.31 1.16 -10.25
C GLU A 81 3.78 2.61 -10.11
N LEU A 82 5.01 2.80 -9.63
CA LEU A 82 5.60 4.12 -9.39
C LEU A 82 6.55 4.53 -10.53
N ASP A 83 6.73 5.84 -10.73
CA ASP A 83 7.72 6.35 -11.67
C ASP A 83 9.16 6.03 -11.20
N GLU A 84 9.89 5.29 -12.03
CA GLU A 84 11.26 4.84 -11.75
C GLU A 84 12.26 5.99 -11.55
N LYS A 85 12.03 7.14 -12.20
CA LYS A 85 12.91 8.31 -12.04
C LYS A 85 12.81 8.89 -10.63
N GLN A 86 11.59 8.97 -10.10
CA GLN A 86 11.35 9.49 -8.76
C GLN A 86 11.85 8.52 -7.69
N LEU A 87 11.80 7.22 -7.97
CA LEU A 87 12.40 6.18 -7.12
C LEU A 87 13.93 6.21 -7.11
N ALA A 88 14.58 6.59 -8.21
CA ALA A 88 16.03 6.75 -8.25
C ALA A 88 16.52 7.95 -7.43
N GLU A 89 15.74 9.04 -7.41
CA GLU A 89 16.02 10.24 -6.60
C GLU A 89 15.73 10.00 -5.11
N HIS A 90 14.65 9.28 -4.81
CA HIS A 90 14.22 8.93 -3.45
C HIS A 90 13.83 7.45 -3.38
N PRO A 91 14.78 6.55 -3.03
CA PRO A 91 14.51 5.12 -3.00
C PRO A 91 13.49 4.80 -1.93
N ALA A 92 12.28 4.37 -2.27
CA ALA A 92 11.23 4.08 -1.28
C ALA A 92 11.55 2.89 -0.33
N ALA A 93 12.58 2.10 -0.65
CA ALA A 93 13.02 0.95 0.13
C ALA A 93 14.33 1.24 0.88
N HIS A 94 14.22 1.36 2.19
CA HIS A 94 15.31 1.40 3.17
C HIS A 94 16.32 2.57 3.06
N ARG A 95 16.41 3.35 4.16
CA ARG A 95 17.61 4.12 4.48
C ARG A 95 18.79 3.13 4.57
N PRO A 96 19.90 3.30 3.84
CA PRO A 96 21.13 2.59 4.15
C PRO A 96 21.46 2.88 5.61
N LEU A 97 21.68 1.85 6.43
CA LEU A 97 22.19 2.05 7.78
C LEU A 97 23.59 2.67 7.65
N ASP A 98 23.61 3.99 7.77
CA ASP A 98 24.76 4.82 8.02
C ASP A 98 25.45 4.31 9.29
N ALA A 99 26.47 3.49 9.08
CA ALA A 99 27.44 3.09 10.09
C ALA A 99 28.22 4.33 10.53
N GLY A 100 27.73 5.01 11.56
CA GLY A 100 28.48 6.05 12.26
C GLY A 100 27.62 7.20 12.76
N GLY A 101 27.37 7.23 14.07
CA GLY A 101 26.85 8.43 14.71
C GLY A 101 25.92 8.13 15.88
N SER A 102 26.50 7.97 17.06
CA SER A 102 25.82 8.20 18.33
C SER A 102 25.06 9.53 18.29
N GLN A 103 23.77 9.52 18.60
CA GLN A 103 23.23 10.45 19.60
C GLN A 103 21.84 10.04 20.11
N HIS A 104 21.79 9.98 21.43
CA HIS A 104 20.60 9.90 22.26
C HIS A 104 19.62 11.05 21.96
N HIS A 105 18.33 10.75 21.78
CA HIS A 105 17.30 11.48 22.52
C HIS A 105 16.01 10.67 22.66
N ARG A 106 15.53 10.55 23.91
CA ARG A 106 14.23 9.99 24.28
C ARG A 106 13.23 11.12 24.41
N SER A 107 12.00 10.88 23.97
CA SER A 107 10.76 11.46 24.53
C SER A 107 9.59 10.65 23.97
N ARG A 108 9.02 9.66 24.68
CA ARG A 108 7.98 9.71 25.74
C ARG A 108 6.70 10.49 25.39
N TRP A 109 5.66 9.68 25.18
CA TRP A 109 4.20 9.82 25.33
C TRP A 109 3.49 10.89 24.52
#